data_AF-A0A4Q9HLF2-F1
#
_entry.id   AF-A0A4Q9HLF2-F1
#
_cell.length_a   1.000
_cell.length_b   1.000
_cell.length_c   1.000
_cell.angle_alpha   90.00
_cell.angle_beta   90.00
_cell.angle_gamma   90.00
#
_symmetry.space_group_name_H-M   'P 1'
#
loop_
_entity.id
_entity.type
_entity.pdbx_description
1 polymer ?
#
loop_
_entity_poly.entity_id
_entity_poly.type
_entity_poly.pdbx_seq_one_letter_code
_entity_poly.pdbx_strand_id
1 'polypeptide(L)'
;MTHPKRLEAAQRLADSAPPGALRVVMDPDPAGKPSVLRTALSAWSAIEDGATHQLVVQDDMILSETFFERARLAIEEMPDAALALFALWDSRNGAAVRFGAMAGARWVSAVNEYFPCVAIILPRQVATGFVAYGRNRLDAWPDDILMYRYLRDNGIPAYVSVPSLAEHEDHGSISGNAFRGPRRSVCFLPGDVPGREGAQLSGLKVLPFFKHGVAQCAVRHDGPGPSRWLHMDCEQYLEGIGVRSERLQPAIVQMAEAVPLSAAKGTWLTAFTMGFTQRREAHRCAGPDGGAAPDAAVLAEALATVGPGGISHAHTEDRIAELRDELARITRAGIEAGREAAARPRPAKPPRPAGSRRIAVLGSATPLGEHLLRGLADRGHRVTALASAPRDPAPDRTAEPAYDAVLDLTGLHGGERDGGARVTLRHPARATAAAGIRTLDVGDVYGPGCARDSRIGRLVWAALRSQPLVIEESAGEVLRPLHVSDLADALSAMARTPPPEGAVPATALADGAPCTVAEMAAAVRKAVRPVPVVGGAPPAAVPRSPAGPPPRDCRAPTDLVYGLHTYAQWLAYEGIRLASDV
;
A
#
# COMPACT_ATOMS: atom_id res chain seq x y z
N MET A 1 -19.85 -14.72 13.40
CA MET A 1 -19.09 -14.34 14.61
C MET A 1 -19.48 -12.94 15.02
N THR A 2 -19.63 -12.64 16.31
CA THR A 2 -20.19 -11.36 16.78
C THR A 2 -19.66 -10.94 18.14
N HIS A 3 -19.60 -9.63 18.39
CA HIS A 3 -19.53 -9.10 19.75
C HIS A 3 -20.94 -9.09 20.37
N PRO A 4 -21.12 -9.26 21.70
CA PRO A 4 -22.46 -9.21 22.32
C PRO A 4 -23.29 -7.97 22.02
N LYS A 5 -22.64 -6.82 21.88
CA LYS A 5 -23.28 -5.55 21.45
C LYS A 5 -23.96 -5.62 20.07
N ARG A 6 -23.68 -6.62 19.24
CA ARG A 6 -24.25 -6.83 17.90
C ARG A 6 -25.00 -8.15 17.76
N LEU A 7 -25.33 -8.79 18.89
CA LEU A 7 -26.04 -10.07 18.89
C LEU A 7 -27.30 -10.03 18.02
N GLU A 8 -28.12 -8.98 18.11
CA GLU A 8 -29.34 -8.87 17.31
C GLU A 8 -29.07 -8.86 15.80
N ALA A 9 -28.00 -8.20 15.35
CA ALA A 9 -27.61 -8.19 13.94
C ALA A 9 -27.15 -9.58 13.48
N ALA A 10 -26.31 -10.23 14.30
CA ALA A 10 -25.86 -11.59 14.03
C ALA A 10 -27.01 -12.61 14.00
N GLN A 11 -28.01 -12.45 14.87
CA GLN A 11 -29.20 -13.29 14.90
C GLN A 11 -30.03 -13.12 13.63
N ARG A 12 -30.29 -11.87 13.21
CA ARG A 12 -30.99 -11.59 11.94
C ARG A 12 -30.28 -12.18 10.73
N LEU A 13 -28.96 -12.11 10.69
CA LEU A 13 -28.15 -12.71 9.64
C LEU A 13 -28.23 -14.25 9.65
N ALA A 14 -28.23 -14.88 10.82
CA ALA A 14 -28.39 -16.32 10.92
C ALA A 14 -29.81 -16.78 10.54
N ASP A 15 -30.83 -16.02 10.93
CA ASP A 15 -32.24 -16.32 10.66
C ASP A 15 -32.60 -16.14 9.18
N SER A 16 -31.87 -15.31 8.44
CA SER A 16 -32.06 -15.11 6.98
C SER A 16 -31.32 -16.14 6.12
N ALA A 17 -30.38 -16.88 6.70
CA ALA A 17 -29.69 -17.98 6.03
C ALA A 17 -30.57 -19.26 6.00
N PRO A 18 -30.26 -20.22 5.11
CA PRO A 18 -30.93 -21.52 5.15
C PRO A 18 -30.84 -22.15 6.54
N PRO A 19 -31.89 -22.85 7.02
CA PRO A 19 -31.91 -23.42 8.36
C PRO A 19 -30.67 -24.28 8.65
N GLY A 20 -29.96 -23.95 9.73
CA GLY A 20 -28.74 -24.64 10.15
C GLY A 20 -27.47 -24.26 9.38
N ALA A 21 -27.54 -23.40 8.37
CA ALA A 21 -26.36 -23.00 7.60
C ALA A 21 -25.41 -22.08 8.39
N LEU A 22 -25.94 -21.25 9.30
CA LEU A 22 -25.17 -20.37 10.16
C LEU A 22 -25.57 -20.56 11.63
N ARG A 23 -24.57 -20.44 12.51
CA ARG A 23 -24.77 -20.35 13.96
C ARG A 23 -23.98 -19.18 14.54
N VAL A 24 -24.54 -18.54 15.55
CA VAL A 24 -23.91 -17.39 16.20
C VAL A 24 -22.79 -17.87 17.13
N VAL A 25 -21.58 -17.35 16.91
CA VAL A 25 -20.42 -17.54 17.80
C VAL A 25 -20.07 -16.18 18.40
N MET A 26 -20.10 -16.11 19.72
CA MET A 26 -19.88 -14.90 20.51
C MET A 26 -18.40 -14.70 20.84
N ASP A 27 -18.00 -13.44 21.06
CA ASP A 27 -16.73 -13.11 21.71
C ASP A 27 -16.67 -13.79 23.10
N PRO A 28 -15.67 -14.65 23.36
CA PRO A 28 -15.55 -15.36 24.63
C PRO A 28 -15.12 -14.44 25.80
N ASP A 29 -14.60 -13.24 25.52
CA ASP A 29 -14.17 -12.27 26.55
C ASP A 29 -14.53 -10.83 26.12
N PRO A 30 -15.82 -10.47 26.11
CA PRO A 30 -16.30 -9.19 25.60
C PRO A 30 -15.93 -7.99 26.48
N ALA A 31 -15.51 -8.23 27.73
CA ALA A 31 -15.07 -7.18 28.65
C ALA A 31 -13.56 -6.92 28.58
N GLY A 32 -12.78 -7.85 28.02
CA GLY A 32 -11.34 -7.71 27.85
C GLY A 32 -10.94 -6.71 26.76
N LYS A 33 -9.63 -6.65 26.51
CA LYS A 33 -9.07 -5.81 25.44
C LYS A 33 -9.75 -6.15 24.10
N PRO A 34 -10.18 -5.16 23.30
CA PRO A 34 -10.81 -5.41 22.01
C PRO A 34 -9.94 -6.26 21.10
N SER A 35 -10.46 -7.41 20.66
CA SER A 35 -9.74 -8.34 19.77
C SER A 35 -10.71 -9.08 18.86
N VAL A 36 -10.67 -8.76 17.57
CA VAL A 36 -11.41 -9.52 16.53
C VAL A 36 -10.86 -10.95 16.43
N LEU A 37 -9.54 -11.10 16.54
CA LEU A 37 -8.85 -12.39 16.44
C LEU A 37 -9.34 -13.40 17.48
N ARG A 38 -9.54 -12.99 18.74
CA ARG A 38 -10.03 -13.88 19.79
C ARG A 38 -11.38 -14.50 19.41
N THR A 39 -12.32 -13.68 18.95
CA THR A 39 -13.63 -14.12 18.49
C THR A 39 -13.54 -14.96 17.22
N ALA A 40 -12.65 -14.60 16.28
CA ALA A 40 -12.41 -15.38 15.08
C ALA A 40 -11.89 -16.79 15.41
N LEU A 41 -10.94 -16.92 16.35
CA LEU A 41 -10.41 -18.21 16.78
C LEU A 41 -11.50 -19.10 17.41
N SER A 42 -12.44 -18.52 18.16
CA SER A 42 -13.62 -19.25 18.64
C SER A 42 -14.49 -19.73 17.49
N ALA A 43 -14.74 -18.89 16.48
CA ALA A 43 -15.53 -19.27 15.31
C ALA A 43 -14.86 -20.36 14.46
N TRP A 44 -13.55 -20.28 14.25
CA TRP A 44 -12.79 -21.31 13.53
C TRP A 44 -12.69 -22.63 14.31
N SER A 45 -12.65 -22.57 15.65
CA SER A 45 -12.67 -23.76 16.51
C SER A 45 -14.05 -24.44 16.55
N ALA A 46 -15.09 -23.77 16.06
CA ALA A 46 -16.47 -24.24 16.05
C ALA A 46 -16.81 -25.08 14.80
N ILE A 47 -15.82 -25.63 14.09
CA ILE A 47 -16.08 -26.52 12.96
C ILE A 47 -16.71 -27.84 13.43
N GLU A 48 -17.81 -28.24 12.77
CA GLU A 48 -18.55 -29.46 13.11
C GLU A 48 -17.85 -30.73 12.65
N ASP A 49 -18.11 -31.86 13.29
CA ASP A 49 -17.57 -33.14 12.88
C ASP A 49 -18.12 -33.55 11.50
N GLY A 50 -17.23 -34.02 10.63
CA GLY A 50 -17.56 -34.37 9.24
C GLY A 50 -17.57 -33.21 8.24
N ALA A 51 -17.51 -31.95 8.69
CA ALA A 51 -17.42 -30.81 7.78
C ALA A 51 -16.06 -30.77 7.05
N THR A 52 -16.10 -30.61 5.72
CA THR A 52 -14.88 -30.49 4.88
C THR A 52 -14.30 -29.08 4.89
N HIS A 53 -15.17 -28.08 5.03
CA HIS A 53 -14.84 -26.65 5.03
C HIS A 53 -15.59 -25.94 6.16
N GLN A 54 -15.05 -24.81 6.60
CA GLN A 54 -15.70 -23.91 7.55
C GLN A 54 -15.94 -22.56 6.88
N LEU A 55 -17.18 -22.09 6.93
CA LEU A 55 -17.54 -20.71 6.62
C LEU A 55 -17.54 -19.88 7.92
N VAL A 56 -16.92 -18.70 7.89
CA VAL A 56 -17.05 -17.69 8.94
C VAL A 56 -17.48 -16.38 8.32
N VAL A 57 -18.55 -15.80 8.87
CA VAL A 57 -19.11 -14.50 8.46
C VAL A 57 -19.19 -13.59 9.69
N GLN A 58 -18.89 -12.30 9.54
CA GLN A 58 -19.04 -11.28 10.58
C GLN A 58 -20.48 -10.75 10.67
N ASP A 59 -20.78 -10.10 11.79
CA ASP A 59 -22.15 -9.71 12.19
C ASP A 59 -22.78 -8.58 11.37
N ASP A 60 -21.97 -7.83 10.60
CA ASP A 60 -22.39 -6.69 9.78
C ASP A 60 -22.36 -6.99 8.28
N MET A 61 -22.49 -8.25 7.89
CA MET A 61 -22.52 -8.66 6.48
C MET A 61 -23.95 -8.79 5.95
N ILE A 62 -24.13 -8.34 4.71
CA ILE A 62 -25.28 -8.62 3.85
C ILE A 62 -24.84 -9.71 2.87
N LEU A 63 -25.61 -10.79 2.74
CA LEU A 63 -25.29 -11.89 1.82
C LEU A 63 -26.05 -11.74 0.50
N SER A 64 -25.43 -12.16 -0.61
CA SER A 64 -26.13 -12.28 -1.89
C SER A 64 -27.21 -13.36 -1.85
N GLU A 65 -28.19 -13.27 -2.74
CA GLU A 65 -29.29 -14.24 -2.83
C GLU A 65 -28.77 -15.66 -3.15
N THR A 66 -27.67 -15.73 -3.89
CA THR A 66 -27.02 -16.98 -4.36
C THR A 66 -25.82 -17.39 -3.50
N PHE A 67 -25.63 -16.78 -2.33
CA PHE A 67 -24.42 -16.90 -1.50
C PHE A 67 -23.97 -18.34 -1.27
N PHE A 68 -24.87 -19.19 -0.73
CA PHE A 68 -24.54 -20.56 -0.34
C PHE A 68 -24.34 -21.48 -1.56
N GLU A 69 -25.09 -21.27 -2.63
CA GLU A 69 -24.97 -22.05 -3.86
C GLU A 69 -23.61 -21.80 -4.53
N ARG A 70 -23.25 -20.52 -4.71
CA ARG A 70 -21.96 -20.13 -5.29
C ARG A 70 -20.79 -20.54 -4.41
N ALA A 71 -20.92 -20.41 -3.08
CA ALA A 71 -19.93 -20.90 -2.13
C ALA A 71 -19.66 -22.41 -2.29
N ARG A 72 -20.71 -23.23 -2.40
CA ARG A 72 -20.57 -24.68 -2.60
C ARG A 72 -19.87 -25.01 -3.93
N LEU A 73 -20.29 -24.37 -5.02
CA LEU A 73 -19.67 -24.58 -6.34
C LEU A 73 -18.19 -24.17 -6.34
N ALA A 74 -17.84 -23.07 -5.67
CA ALA A 74 -16.45 -22.63 -5.54
C ALA A 74 -15.60 -23.60 -4.71
N ILE A 75 -16.17 -24.20 -3.65
CA ILE A 75 -15.50 -25.26 -2.89
C ILE A 75 -15.23 -26.49 -3.77
N GLU A 76 -16.18 -26.87 -4.63
CA GLU A 76 -16.01 -28.02 -5.53
C GLU A 76 -14.90 -27.78 -6.58
N GLU A 77 -14.81 -26.56 -7.10
CA GLU A 77 -13.78 -26.16 -8.07
C GLU A 77 -12.40 -25.92 -7.42
N MET A 78 -12.37 -25.49 -6.16
CA MET A 78 -11.16 -25.09 -5.44
C MET A 78 -11.13 -25.64 -4.00
N PRO A 79 -11.12 -26.97 -3.81
CA PRO A 79 -11.29 -27.60 -2.49
C PRO A 79 -10.12 -27.37 -1.52
N ASP A 80 -8.96 -26.97 -2.04
CA ASP A 80 -7.75 -26.73 -1.24
C ASP A 80 -7.50 -25.24 -0.96
N ALA A 81 -8.39 -24.35 -1.43
CA ALA A 81 -8.19 -22.91 -1.38
C ALA A 81 -8.91 -22.21 -0.23
N ALA A 82 -8.31 -21.14 0.26
CA ALA A 82 -8.98 -20.13 1.07
C ALA A 82 -9.77 -19.18 0.16
N LEU A 83 -11.07 -19.01 0.43
CA LEU A 83 -11.98 -18.22 -0.40
C LEU A 83 -12.50 -17.03 0.40
N ALA A 84 -12.09 -15.82 0.03
CA ALA A 84 -12.64 -14.56 0.52
C ALA A 84 -13.83 -14.15 -0.34
N LEU A 85 -14.97 -13.90 0.30
CA LEU A 85 -16.26 -13.64 -0.35
C LEU A 85 -16.57 -12.14 -0.46
N PHE A 86 -15.58 -11.31 -0.12
CA PHE A 86 -15.67 -9.86 -0.03
C PHE A 86 -14.27 -9.25 -0.23
N ALA A 87 -14.22 -8.07 -0.85
CA ALA A 87 -13.05 -7.20 -0.80
C ALA A 87 -13.44 -5.73 -0.73
N LEU A 88 -12.75 -4.98 0.15
CA LEU A 88 -12.94 -3.53 0.28
C LEU A 88 -12.58 -2.81 -1.03
N TRP A 89 -13.42 -1.86 -1.42
CA TRP A 89 -13.29 -1.08 -2.64
C TRP A 89 -12.00 -0.24 -2.79
N ASP A 90 -11.35 0.13 -1.69
CA ASP A 90 -10.15 0.99 -1.62
C ASP A 90 -8.85 0.18 -1.44
N SER A 91 -8.95 -1.14 -1.46
CA SER A 91 -7.83 -2.06 -1.21
C SER A 91 -7.15 -2.56 -2.49
N ARG A 92 -5.96 -3.15 -2.34
CA ARG A 92 -5.27 -3.85 -3.44
C ARG A 92 -6.08 -5.07 -3.90
N ASN A 93 -6.73 -5.78 -2.99
CA ASN A 93 -7.67 -6.86 -3.34
C ASN A 93 -8.86 -6.32 -4.15
N GLY A 94 -9.37 -5.13 -3.82
CA GLY A 94 -10.38 -4.44 -4.63
C GLY A 94 -9.88 -4.13 -6.04
N ALA A 95 -8.64 -3.64 -6.19
CA ALA A 95 -8.04 -3.47 -7.52
C ALA A 95 -7.91 -4.81 -8.27
N ALA A 96 -7.48 -5.88 -7.60
CA ALA A 96 -7.41 -7.21 -8.20
C ALA A 96 -8.79 -7.69 -8.70
N VAL A 97 -9.85 -7.48 -7.92
CA VAL A 97 -11.23 -7.81 -8.32
C VAL A 97 -11.66 -7.03 -9.56
N ARG A 98 -11.28 -5.75 -9.70
CA ARG A 98 -11.55 -4.97 -10.93
C ARG A 98 -10.84 -5.54 -12.15
N PHE A 99 -9.61 -6.05 -12.01
CA PHE A 99 -8.96 -6.80 -13.08
C PHE A 99 -9.66 -8.13 -13.37
N GLY A 100 -10.13 -8.83 -12.32
CA GLY A 100 -10.96 -10.02 -12.46
C GLY A 100 -12.21 -9.75 -13.28
N ALA A 101 -12.94 -8.67 -12.97
CA ALA A 101 -14.13 -8.24 -13.70
C ALA A 101 -13.78 -7.90 -15.16
N MET A 102 -12.70 -7.14 -15.41
CA MET A 102 -12.21 -6.85 -16.77
C MET A 102 -11.79 -8.09 -17.57
N ALA A 103 -11.37 -9.16 -16.91
CA ALA A 103 -10.97 -10.42 -17.52
C ALA A 103 -12.12 -11.44 -17.63
N GLY A 104 -13.29 -11.15 -17.03
CA GLY A 104 -14.41 -12.09 -16.94
C GLY A 104 -14.17 -13.26 -15.98
N ALA A 105 -13.34 -13.06 -14.96
CA ALA A 105 -13.06 -14.05 -13.91
C ALA A 105 -14.20 -14.10 -12.88
N ARG A 106 -14.37 -15.26 -12.23
CA ARG A 106 -15.18 -15.40 -11.01
C ARG A 106 -14.34 -15.32 -9.74
N TRP A 107 -13.04 -15.54 -9.85
CA TRP A 107 -12.11 -15.49 -8.73
C TRP A 107 -10.80 -14.84 -9.16
N VAL A 108 -10.20 -14.05 -8.28
CA VAL A 108 -8.86 -13.49 -8.48
C VAL A 108 -7.96 -13.91 -7.33
N SER A 109 -6.71 -14.26 -7.61
CA SER A 109 -5.74 -14.53 -6.54
C SER A 109 -5.63 -13.33 -5.62
N ALA A 110 -5.72 -13.57 -4.31
CA ALA A 110 -5.52 -12.54 -3.31
C ALA A 110 -4.12 -11.94 -3.44
N VAL A 111 -4.02 -10.63 -3.29
CA VAL A 111 -2.79 -9.87 -3.48
C VAL A 111 -2.26 -9.39 -2.14
N ASN A 112 -0.97 -9.02 -2.12
CA ASN A 112 -0.26 -8.72 -0.89
C ASN A 112 -0.74 -7.41 -0.23
N GLU A 113 -1.59 -7.53 0.78
CA GLU A 113 -1.99 -6.47 1.72
C GLU A 113 -2.43 -7.09 3.06
N TYR A 114 -3.49 -7.90 2.98
CA TYR A 114 -4.14 -8.70 4.01
C TYR A 114 -5.03 -9.72 3.30
N PHE A 115 -5.60 -10.68 4.02
CA PHE A 115 -6.62 -11.58 3.49
C PHE A 115 -7.98 -11.20 4.08
N PRO A 116 -9.00 -10.85 3.27
CA PRO A 116 -10.29 -10.41 3.82
C PRO A 116 -10.94 -11.51 4.68
N CYS A 117 -11.23 -11.19 5.95
CA CYS A 117 -11.75 -12.15 6.94
C CYS A 117 -13.22 -11.88 7.36
N VAL A 118 -13.92 -10.96 6.68
CA VAL A 118 -15.31 -10.61 7.05
C VAL A 118 -16.33 -11.65 6.58
N ALA A 119 -16.04 -12.34 5.48
CA ALA A 119 -16.78 -13.50 4.98
C ALA A 119 -15.78 -14.41 4.24
N ILE A 120 -15.48 -15.56 4.82
CA ILE A 120 -14.36 -16.42 4.39
C ILE A 120 -14.69 -17.89 4.57
N ILE A 121 -14.25 -18.70 3.61
CA ILE A 121 -14.29 -20.16 3.65
C ILE A 121 -12.86 -20.69 3.72
N LEU A 122 -12.61 -21.62 4.63
CA LEU A 122 -11.35 -22.37 4.72
C LEU A 122 -11.59 -23.88 4.69
N PRO A 123 -10.71 -24.66 4.05
CA PRO A 123 -10.67 -26.10 4.26
C PRO A 123 -10.45 -26.42 5.74
N ARG A 124 -11.04 -27.51 6.25
CA ARG A 124 -10.98 -27.89 7.68
C ARG A 124 -9.57 -27.88 8.23
N GLN A 125 -8.62 -28.48 7.51
CA GLN A 125 -7.24 -28.59 7.96
C GLN A 125 -6.58 -27.21 8.07
N VAL A 126 -6.86 -26.33 7.11
CA VAL A 126 -6.38 -24.95 7.08
C VAL A 126 -6.96 -24.15 8.26
N ALA A 127 -8.28 -24.23 8.49
CA ALA A 127 -8.93 -23.60 9.64
C ALA A 127 -8.33 -24.07 10.98
N THR A 128 -8.14 -25.38 11.14
CA THR A 128 -7.55 -25.97 12.34
C THR A 128 -6.13 -25.45 12.59
N GLY A 129 -5.29 -25.45 11.55
CA GLY A 129 -3.93 -24.92 11.67
C GLY A 129 -3.89 -23.41 11.92
N PHE A 130 -4.84 -22.64 11.37
CA PHE A 130 -4.95 -21.21 11.66
C PHE A 130 -5.30 -20.96 13.13
N VAL A 131 -6.18 -21.78 13.74
CA VAL A 131 -6.47 -21.71 15.17
C VAL A 131 -5.20 -21.88 16.01
N ALA A 132 -4.39 -22.89 15.71
CA ALA A 132 -3.12 -23.12 16.40
C ALA A 132 -2.13 -21.95 16.18
N TYR A 133 -2.03 -21.45 14.95
CA TYR A 133 -1.16 -20.35 14.58
C TYR A 133 -1.51 -19.04 15.31
N GLY A 134 -2.80 -18.70 15.37
CA GLY A 134 -3.32 -17.46 15.94
C GLY A 134 -3.33 -17.41 17.46
N ARG A 135 -3.55 -18.56 18.15
CA ARG A 135 -3.50 -18.63 19.63
C ARG A 135 -2.17 -18.15 20.20
N ASN A 136 -1.06 -18.44 19.52
CA ASN A 136 0.27 -18.01 19.93
C ASN A 136 0.56 -16.52 19.62
N ARG A 137 -0.41 -15.77 19.07
CA ARG A 137 -0.23 -14.44 18.48
C ARG A 137 -1.36 -13.46 18.81
N LEU A 138 -2.12 -13.70 19.89
CA LEU A 138 -3.29 -12.90 20.27
C LEU A 138 -3.04 -11.39 20.38
N ASP A 139 -1.84 -10.98 20.80
CA ASP A 139 -1.45 -9.57 20.96
C ASP A 139 -0.56 -9.03 19.84
N ALA A 140 -0.36 -9.78 18.75
CA ALA A 140 0.62 -9.44 17.73
C ALA A 140 0.05 -8.54 16.62
N TRP A 141 -0.94 -9.05 15.87
CA TRP A 141 -1.47 -8.43 14.66
C TRP A 141 -2.98 -8.66 14.52
N PRO A 142 -3.69 -7.80 13.76
CA PRO A 142 -5.05 -8.08 13.30
C PRO A 142 -5.18 -9.43 12.58
N ASP A 143 -6.38 -10.02 12.65
CA ASP A 143 -6.69 -11.36 12.15
C ASP A 143 -6.50 -11.51 10.64
N ASP A 144 -6.86 -10.49 9.86
CA ASP A 144 -6.69 -10.43 8.41
C ASP A 144 -5.21 -10.47 7.96
N ILE A 145 -4.32 -9.82 8.70
CA ILE A 145 -2.87 -9.87 8.50
C ILE A 145 -2.30 -11.23 8.91
N LEU A 146 -2.74 -11.78 10.05
CA LEU A 146 -2.30 -13.10 10.48
C LEU A 146 -2.78 -14.21 9.54
N MET A 147 -4.01 -14.12 9.05
CA MET A 147 -4.58 -15.05 8.07
C MET A 147 -3.75 -15.04 6.79
N TYR A 148 -3.51 -13.86 6.23
CA TYR A 148 -2.66 -13.72 5.05
C TYR A 148 -1.28 -14.36 5.22
N ARG A 149 -0.63 -14.13 6.36
CA ARG A 149 0.69 -14.74 6.64
C ARG A 149 0.60 -16.25 6.72
N TYR A 150 -0.36 -16.76 7.50
CA TYR A 150 -0.56 -18.19 7.65
C TYR A 150 -0.81 -18.88 6.31
N LEU A 151 -1.73 -18.36 5.48
CA LEU A 151 -2.02 -18.92 4.17
C LEU A 151 -0.78 -18.92 3.28
N ARG A 152 -0.05 -17.80 3.21
CA ARG A 152 1.18 -17.68 2.42
C ARG A 152 2.27 -18.62 2.90
N ASP A 153 2.55 -18.66 4.19
CA ASP A 153 3.67 -19.42 4.78
C ASP A 153 3.45 -20.93 4.66
N ASN A 154 2.19 -21.36 4.53
CA ASN A 154 1.80 -22.74 4.28
C ASN A 154 1.46 -23.03 2.81
N GLY A 155 1.70 -22.08 1.90
CA GLY A 155 1.46 -22.26 0.46
C GLY A 155 0.00 -22.50 0.08
N ILE A 156 -0.96 -22.06 0.89
CA ILE A 156 -2.39 -22.25 0.66
C ILE A 156 -2.85 -21.28 -0.44
N PRO A 157 -3.44 -21.77 -1.55
CA PRO A 157 -4.05 -20.91 -2.56
C PRO A 157 -5.12 -20.04 -1.93
N ALA A 158 -5.14 -18.75 -2.28
CA ALA A 158 -6.04 -17.79 -1.67
C ALA A 158 -6.69 -16.93 -2.76
N TYR A 159 -8.02 -16.90 -2.81
CA TYR A 159 -8.79 -16.22 -3.84
C TYR A 159 -9.84 -15.29 -3.25
N VAL A 160 -10.20 -14.27 -4.04
CA VAL A 160 -11.23 -13.29 -3.75
C VAL A 160 -12.30 -13.37 -4.84
N SER A 161 -13.57 -13.38 -4.45
CA SER A 161 -14.68 -13.57 -5.40
C SER A 161 -14.97 -12.34 -6.28
N VAL A 162 -15.46 -12.59 -7.49
CA VAL A 162 -15.88 -11.60 -8.49
C VAL A 162 -17.23 -12.03 -9.10
N PRO A 163 -18.34 -11.33 -8.84
CA PRO A 163 -18.51 -10.27 -7.84
C PRO A 163 -18.33 -10.78 -6.39
N SER A 164 -18.28 -9.85 -5.44
CA SER A 164 -18.39 -10.16 -4.01
C SER A 164 -19.74 -10.83 -3.72
N LEU A 165 -19.70 -11.87 -2.88
CA LEU A 165 -20.89 -12.59 -2.44
C LEU A 165 -21.46 -12.00 -1.15
N ALA A 166 -20.67 -11.18 -0.45
CA ALA A 166 -21.12 -10.42 0.71
C ALA A 166 -20.84 -8.92 0.51
N GLU A 167 -21.62 -8.10 1.20
CA GLU A 167 -21.46 -6.65 1.32
C GLU A 167 -21.44 -6.26 2.80
N HIS A 168 -20.76 -5.17 3.10
CA HIS A 168 -20.72 -4.61 4.42
C HIS A 168 -21.94 -3.71 4.66
N GLU A 169 -22.68 -3.94 5.73
CA GLU A 169 -23.68 -3.02 6.26
C GLU A 169 -22.96 -1.95 7.09
N ASP A 170 -23.03 -0.67 6.71
CA ASP A 170 -22.21 0.37 7.34
C ASP A 170 -22.75 0.80 8.71
N HIS A 171 -22.62 -0.09 9.68
CA HIS A 171 -22.79 0.23 11.10
C HIS A 171 -21.42 0.61 11.67
N GLY A 172 -21.34 1.76 12.34
CA GLY A 172 -20.09 2.28 12.92
C GLY A 172 -19.26 1.20 13.61
N SER A 173 -17.96 1.12 13.27
CA SER A 173 -17.09 0.00 13.65
C SER A 173 -16.87 -0.10 15.17
N ILE A 174 -17.20 -1.26 15.76
CA ILE A 174 -16.96 -1.55 17.20
C ILE A 174 -15.47 -1.72 17.51
N SER A 175 -14.69 -2.16 16.53
CA SER A 175 -13.24 -2.37 16.65
C SER A 175 -12.44 -1.07 16.50
N GLY A 176 -13.11 0.10 16.52
CA GLY A 176 -12.47 1.41 16.46
C GLY A 176 -12.00 1.83 15.07
N ASN A 177 -12.49 1.18 14.01
CA ASN A 177 -12.11 1.51 12.61
C ASN A 177 -13.03 2.56 11.95
N ALA A 178 -13.87 3.26 12.70
CA ALA A 178 -14.81 4.25 12.17
C ALA A 178 -14.12 5.40 11.41
N PHE A 179 -12.86 5.69 11.73
CA PHE A 179 -12.04 6.70 11.04
C PHE A 179 -11.72 6.36 9.58
N ARG A 180 -12.05 5.16 9.09
CA ARG A 180 -11.82 4.72 7.70
C ARG A 180 -12.93 5.15 6.74
N GLY A 181 -14.07 5.65 7.24
CA GLY A 181 -15.26 5.91 6.43
C GLY A 181 -16.00 4.62 6.03
N PRO A 182 -16.92 4.70 5.05
CA PRO A 182 -17.73 3.56 4.64
C PRO A 182 -16.92 2.39 4.08
N ARG A 183 -17.28 1.17 4.48
CA ARG A 183 -16.50 -0.06 4.25
C ARG A 183 -17.12 -0.97 3.18
N ARG A 184 -17.57 -0.39 2.07
CA ARG A 184 -18.30 -1.13 1.02
C ARG A 184 -17.39 -2.08 0.23
N SER A 185 -18.00 -3.09 -0.38
CA SER A 185 -17.35 -4.01 -1.30
C SER A 185 -17.00 -3.32 -2.62
N VAL A 186 -16.03 -3.89 -3.32
CA VAL A 186 -15.64 -3.44 -4.66
C VAL A 186 -16.73 -3.66 -5.72
N CYS A 187 -17.53 -4.71 -5.59
CA CYS A 187 -18.52 -5.10 -6.58
C CYS A 187 -19.51 -6.09 -5.95
N PHE A 188 -20.67 -5.61 -5.52
CA PHE A 188 -21.73 -6.45 -4.97
C PHE A 188 -22.98 -6.38 -5.84
N LEU A 189 -23.39 -7.53 -6.35
CA LEU A 189 -24.59 -7.71 -7.15
C LEU A 189 -25.40 -8.85 -6.51
N PRO A 190 -26.39 -8.54 -5.65
CA PRO A 190 -27.04 -9.56 -4.82
C PRO A 190 -27.74 -10.66 -5.63
N GLY A 191 -28.22 -10.33 -6.84
CA GLY A 191 -28.85 -11.27 -7.78
C GLY A 191 -27.93 -11.88 -8.83
N ASP A 192 -26.59 -11.80 -8.68
CA ASP A 192 -25.67 -12.48 -9.61
C ASP A 192 -25.88 -14.00 -9.57
N VAL A 193 -26.02 -14.59 -10.76
CA VAL A 193 -26.35 -16.01 -10.92
C VAL A 193 -25.10 -16.90 -10.88
N PRO A 194 -25.18 -18.11 -10.31
CA PRO A 194 -24.08 -19.05 -10.29
C PRO A 194 -23.59 -19.43 -11.70
N GLY A 195 -22.28 -19.67 -11.82
CA GLY A 195 -21.71 -20.24 -13.03
C GLY A 195 -20.25 -19.85 -13.23
N ARG A 196 -19.47 -20.79 -13.78
CA ARG A 196 -18.04 -20.64 -14.10
C ARG A 196 -17.17 -20.37 -12.86
N GLU A 197 -17.47 -20.98 -11.71
CA GLU A 197 -16.70 -20.77 -10.48
C GLU A 197 -15.23 -21.23 -10.59
N GLY A 198 -14.89 -22.05 -11.59
CA GLY A 198 -13.49 -22.37 -11.93
C GLY A 198 -12.74 -21.27 -12.70
N ALA A 199 -13.39 -20.18 -13.14
CA ALA A 199 -12.76 -19.11 -13.91
C ALA A 199 -11.91 -18.19 -13.01
N GLN A 200 -10.59 -18.35 -13.07
CA GLN A 200 -9.66 -17.68 -12.16
C GLN A 200 -8.71 -16.74 -12.88
N LEU A 201 -8.43 -15.58 -12.28
CA LEU A 201 -7.35 -14.69 -12.69
C LEU A 201 -6.22 -14.71 -11.66
N SER A 202 -5.00 -14.94 -12.11
CA SER A 202 -3.81 -14.94 -11.26
C SER A 202 -2.67 -14.17 -11.93
N GLY A 203 -1.53 -14.06 -11.23
CA GLY A 203 -0.30 -13.59 -11.85
C GLY A 203 -0.21 -12.08 -12.11
N LEU A 204 -1.17 -11.27 -11.64
CA LEU A 204 -1.16 -9.79 -11.73
C LEU A 204 0.21 -9.21 -11.30
N LYS A 205 0.76 -8.31 -12.12
CA LYS A 205 2.06 -7.66 -11.84
C LYS A 205 1.92 -6.21 -11.43
N VAL A 206 0.86 -5.54 -11.86
CA VAL A 206 0.63 -4.13 -11.55
C VAL A 206 -0.81 -3.95 -11.08
N LEU A 207 -0.97 -3.30 -9.94
CA LEU A 207 -2.26 -3.05 -9.30
C LEU A 207 -2.39 -1.57 -8.98
N PRO A 208 -2.97 -0.77 -9.88
CA PRO A 208 -3.38 0.59 -9.57
C PRO A 208 -4.60 0.55 -8.65
N PHE A 209 -4.65 1.38 -7.62
CA PHE A 209 -5.76 1.47 -6.69
C PHE A 209 -5.89 2.88 -6.13
N PHE A 210 -7.10 3.29 -5.76
CA PHE A 210 -7.37 4.62 -5.25
C PHE A 210 -7.66 4.53 -3.75
N LYS A 211 -6.82 5.15 -2.93
CA LYS A 211 -6.91 5.05 -1.47
C LYS A 211 -6.46 6.35 -0.81
N HIS A 212 -7.19 6.79 0.21
CA HIS A 212 -6.88 8.02 0.93
C HIS A 212 -6.71 9.27 0.05
N GLY A 213 -7.54 9.38 -1.01
CA GLY A 213 -7.47 10.50 -1.94
C GLY A 213 -6.24 10.50 -2.85
N VAL A 214 -5.46 9.41 -2.87
CA VAL A 214 -4.25 9.28 -3.71
C VAL A 214 -4.34 8.07 -4.64
N ALA A 215 -4.05 8.29 -5.92
CA ALA A 215 -3.92 7.23 -6.92
C ALA A 215 -2.61 6.47 -6.68
N GLN A 216 -2.72 5.31 -6.05
CA GLN A 216 -1.60 4.46 -5.67
C GLN A 216 -1.40 3.32 -6.68
N CYS A 217 -0.21 2.73 -6.70
CA CYS A 217 0.14 1.60 -7.53
C CYS A 217 1.03 0.62 -6.76
N ALA A 218 0.68 -0.66 -6.80
CA ALA A 218 1.52 -1.74 -6.31
C ALA A 218 2.08 -2.51 -7.51
N VAL A 219 3.40 -2.65 -7.58
CA VAL A 219 4.10 -3.34 -8.68
C VAL A 219 4.85 -4.53 -8.12
N ARG A 220 4.58 -5.73 -8.64
CA ARG A 220 5.33 -6.94 -8.32
C ARG A 220 6.75 -6.79 -8.86
N HIS A 221 7.72 -7.00 -7.98
CA HIS A 221 9.13 -7.00 -8.33
C HIS A 221 9.63 -8.43 -8.40
N ASP A 222 10.05 -8.82 -9.60
CA ASP A 222 10.69 -10.11 -9.86
C ASP A 222 12.19 -9.96 -9.50
N GLY A 223 12.64 -10.65 -8.45
CA GLY A 223 14.03 -10.61 -7.97
C GLY A 223 14.37 -11.84 -7.12
N PRO A 224 15.65 -12.09 -6.80
CA PRO A 224 16.03 -13.20 -5.93
C PRO A 224 15.44 -13.00 -4.53
N GLY A 225 14.67 -13.98 -4.04
CA GLY A 225 13.97 -13.91 -2.75
C GLY A 225 12.44 -14.04 -2.87
N PRO A 226 11.69 -13.86 -1.78
CA PRO A 226 10.23 -13.95 -1.81
C PRO A 226 9.64 -12.82 -2.67
N SER A 227 8.62 -13.15 -3.46
CA SER A 227 7.89 -12.17 -4.28
C SER A 227 7.45 -10.98 -3.44
N ARG A 228 7.89 -9.79 -3.84
CA ARG A 228 7.58 -8.53 -3.16
C ARG A 228 6.77 -7.61 -4.06
N TRP A 229 5.94 -6.81 -3.43
CA TRP A 229 5.18 -5.75 -4.09
C TRP A 229 5.82 -4.44 -3.67
N LEU A 230 6.12 -3.59 -4.63
CA LEU A 230 6.65 -2.26 -4.39
C LEU A 230 5.50 -1.27 -4.44
N HIS A 231 5.40 -0.42 -3.43
CA HIS A 231 4.39 0.61 -3.34
C HIS A 231 4.90 1.95 -3.91
N MET A 232 4.12 2.57 -4.77
CA MET A 232 4.37 3.89 -5.36
C MET A 232 3.04 4.55 -5.73
N ASP A 233 3.05 5.77 -6.24
CA ASP A 233 1.86 6.38 -6.84
C ASP A 233 1.72 6.04 -8.35
N CYS A 234 0.53 6.25 -8.91
CA CYS A 234 0.29 6.00 -10.33
C CYS A 234 1.13 6.90 -11.24
N GLU A 235 1.43 8.14 -10.84
CA GLU A 235 2.21 9.09 -11.65
C GLU A 235 3.65 8.59 -11.81
N GLN A 236 4.30 8.16 -10.72
CA GLN A 236 5.61 7.54 -10.68
C GLN A 236 5.68 6.28 -11.56
N TYR A 237 4.67 5.40 -11.47
CA TYR A 237 4.61 4.22 -12.33
C TYR A 237 4.54 4.60 -13.82
N LEU A 238 3.64 5.52 -14.18
CA LEU A 238 3.44 5.98 -15.56
C LEU A 238 4.69 6.68 -16.10
N GLU A 239 5.31 7.55 -15.32
CA GLU A 239 6.56 8.24 -15.67
C GLU A 239 7.69 7.24 -15.93
N GLY A 240 7.85 6.24 -15.04
CA GLY A 240 8.87 5.20 -15.16
C GLY A 240 8.75 4.36 -16.43
N ILE A 241 7.54 4.22 -16.99
CA ILE A 241 7.32 3.53 -18.27
C ILE A 241 7.30 4.46 -19.49
N GLY A 242 7.41 5.79 -19.28
CA GLY A 242 7.53 6.82 -20.31
C GLY A 242 6.22 7.55 -20.65
N VAL A 243 5.19 7.44 -19.81
CA VAL A 243 3.93 8.17 -19.94
C VAL A 243 3.98 9.41 -19.05
N ARG A 244 3.92 10.61 -19.65
CA ARG A 244 4.00 11.88 -18.93
C ARG A 244 2.64 12.29 -18.36
N SER A 245 2.55 12.39 -17.04
CA SER A 245 1.35 12.76 -16.27
C SER A 245 0.84 14.16 -16.61
N GLU A 246 1.72 15.12 -16.93
CA GLU A 246 1.33 16.51 -17.21
C GLU A 246 0.47 16.64 -18.46
N ARG A 247 0.61 15.70 -19.41
CA ARG A 247 -0.20 15.66 -20.64
C ARG A 247 -1.63 15.20 -20.37
N LEU A 248 -1.90 14.66 -19.19
CA LEU A 248 -3.19 14.12 -18.78
C LEU A 248 -4.03 15.16 -18.02
N GLN A 249 -3.39 16.21 -17.50
CA GLN A 249 -4.00 17.26 -16.68
C GLN A 249 -5.19 17.98 -17.35
N PRO A 250 -5.17 18.33 -18.65
CA PRO A 250 -6.31 19.01 -19.28
C PRO A 250 -7.59 18.16 -19.29
N ALA A 251 -7.47 16.84 -19.51
CA ALA A 251 -8.61 15.93 -19.49
C ALA A 251 -9.22 15.83 -18.08
N ILE A 252 -8.38 15.82 -17.05
CA ILE A 252 -8.83 15.77 -15.64
C ILE A 252 -9.60 17.04 -15.27
N VAL A 253 -9.08 18.22 -15.64
CA VAL A 253 -9.71 19.51 -15.31
C VAL A 253 -11.09 19.63 -15.97
N GLN A 254 -11.22 19.23 -17.24
CA GLN A 254 -12.51 19.26 -17.95
C GLN A 254 -13.57 18.37 -17.30
N MET A 255 -13.17 17.28 -16.63
CA MET A 255 -14.09 16.36 -15.97
C MET A 255 -14.38 16.73 -14.51
N ALA A 256 -13.68 17.73 -13.95
CA ALA A 256 -13.79 18.10 -12.53
C ALA A 256 -14.90 19.12 -12.23
N GLU A 257 -15.79 19.43 -13.19
CA GLU A 257 -16.81 20.48 -13.02
C GLU A 257 -17.80 20.19 -11.86
N ALA A 258 -18.10 18.91 -11.60
CA ALA A 258 -19.08 18.49 -10.59
C ALA A 258 -18.48 17.75 -9.38
N VAL A 259 -17.16 17.51 -9.36
CA VAL A 259 -16.46 16.74 -8.32
C VAL A 259 -15.24 17.50 -7.81
N PRO A 260 -14.82 17.32 -6.54
CA PRO A 260 -13.57 17.89 -6.07
C PRO A 260 -12.39 17.46 -6.95
N LEU A 261 -11.52 18.41 -7.31
CA LEU A 261 -10.41 18.16 -8.26
C LEU A 261 -9.50 17.01 -7.81
N SER A 262 -9.24 16.86 -6.52
CA SER A 262 -8.46 15.74 -5.97
C SER A 262 -9.13 14.38 -6.20
N ALA A 263 -10.44 14.30 -6.01
CA ALA A 263 -11.23 13.11 -6.29
C ALA A 263 -11.23 12.77 -7.78
N ALA A 264 -11.42 13.78 -8.64
CA ALA A 264 -11.36 13.62 -10.11
C ALA A 264 -9.98 13.14 -10.56
N LYS A 265 -8.90 13.80 -10.11
CA LYS A 265 -7.51 13.45 -10.42
C LYS A 265 -7.20 12.01 -9.98
N GLY A 266 -7.51 11.67 -8.73
CA GLY A 266 -7.22 10.34 -8.19
C GLY A 266 -7.99 9.22 -8.89
N THR A 267 -9.27 9.45 -9.17
CA THR A 267 -10.12 8.51 -9.92
C THR A 267 -9.60 8.30 -11.33
N TRP A 268 -9.35 9.40 -12.05
CA TRP A 268 -8.90 9.36 -13.44
C TRP A 268 -7.52 8.69 -13.57
N LEU A 269 -6.54 9.05 -12.73
CA LEU A 269 -5.19 8.47 -12.80
C LEU A 269 -5.19 6.97 -12.49
N THR A 270 -5.98 6.55 -11.50
CA THR A 270 -6.13 5.13 -11.16
C THR A 270 -6.74 4.38 -12.33
N ALA A 271 -7.85 4.89 -12.87
CA ALA A 271 -8.56 4.29 -14.00
C ALA A 271 -7.71 4.24 -15.28
N PHE A 272 -7.01 5.32 -15.60
CA PHE A 272 -6.05 5.37 -16.70
C PHE A 272 -4.98 4.30 -16.57
N THR A 273 -4.37 4.19 -15.39
CA THR A 273 -3.32 3.21 -15.14
C THR A 273 -3.87 1.78 -15.22
N MET A 274 -5.09 1.53 -14.73
CA MET A 274 -5.78 0.24 -14.88
C MET A 274 -6.00 -0.11 -16.35
N GLY A 275 -6.53 0.80 -17.16
CA GLY A 275 -6.76 0.57 -18.59
C GLY A 275 -5.47 0.33 -19.37
N PHE A 276 -4.42 1.09 -19.03
CA PHE A 276 -3.11 0.96 -19.61
C PHE A 276 -2.48 -0.41 -19.32
N THR A 277 -2.47 -0.82 -18.05
CA THR A 277 -1.89 -2.09 -17.59
C THR A 277 -2.68 -3.29 -18.11
N GLN A 278 -4.02 -3.24 -18.03
CA GLN A 278 -4.89 -4.29 -18.56
C GLN A 278 -4.61 -4.57 -20.03
N ARG A 279 -4.44 -3.52 -20.85
CA ARG A 279 -4.13 -3.66 -22.27
C ARG A 279 -2.71 -4.18 -22.53
N ARG A 280 -1.72 -3.75 -21.72
CA ARG A 280 -0.31 -4.15 -21.89
C ARG A 280 -0.04 -5.58 -21.45
N GLU A 281 -0.62 -6.00 -20.34
CA GLU A 281 -0.38 -7.32 -19.75
C GLU A 281 -1.30 -8.39 -20.34
N ALA A 282 -2.36 -7.99 -21.07
CA ALA A 282 -3.29 -8.88 -21.75
C ALA A 282 -3.80 -10.01 -20.83
N HIS A 283 -4.16 -9.65 -19.60
CA HIS A 283 -4.65 -10.58 -18.59
C HIS A 283 -5.78 -11.47 -19.14
N ARG A 284 -5.65 -12.78 -18.94
CA ARG A 284 -6.65 -13.79 -19.32
C ARG A 284 -6.97 -14.68 -18.13
N CYS A 285 -8.19 -15.19 -18.09
CA CYS A 285 -8.60 -16.17 -17.10
C CYS A 285 -8.00 -17.54 -17.43
N ALA A 286 -7.62 -18.28 -16.40
CA ALA A 286 -7.38 -19.72 -16.47
C ALA A 286 -8.70 -20.48 -16.36
N GLY A 287 -8.76 -21.68 -16.96
CA GLY A 287 -9.91 -22.58 -16.96
C GLY A 287 -10.50 -22.85 -18.35
N PRO A 288 -11.40 -23.84 -18.49
CA PRO A 288 -12.01 -24.23 -19.76
C PRO A 288 -12.75 -23.07 -20.45
N ASP A 289 -13.24 -22.10 -19.66
CA ASP A 289 -13.94 -20.90 -20.14
C ASP A 289 -13.07 -19.62 -20.10
N GLY A 290 -11.74 -19.76 -20.11
CA GLY A 290 -10.74 -18.69 -19.92
C GLY A 290 -10.73 -17.54 -20.96
N GLY A 291 -11.73 -17.48 -21.84
CA GLY A 291 -11.88 -16.48 -22.90
C GLY A 291 -13.29 -15.92 -23.07
N ALA A 292 -14.22 -16.21 -22.15
CA ALA A 292 -15.56 -15.62 -22.21
C ALA A 292 -15.51 -14.10 -22.01
N ALA A 293 -16.40 -13.38 -22.69
CA ALA A 293 -16.53 -11.94 -22.53
C ALA A 293 -16.87 -11.60 -21.06
N PRO A 294 -16.33 -10.48 -20.53
CA PRO A 294 -16.74 -9.96 -19.23
C PRO A 294 -18.25 -9.76 -19.15
N ASP A 295 -18.85 -10.10 -18.00
CA ASP A 295 -20.22 -9.71 -17.69
C ASP A 295 -20.30 -8.18 -17.57
N ALA A 296 -21.19 -7.55 -18.34
CA ALA A 296 -21.29 -6.10 -18.43
C ALA A 296 -21.77 -5.46 -17.11
N ALA A 297 -22.65 -6.12 -16.35
CA ALA A 297 -23.15 -5.62 -15.08
C ALA A 297 -22.06 -5.70 -14.00
N VAL A 298 -21.35 -6.84 -13.92
CA VAL A 298 -20.22 -7.03 -13.00
C VAL A 298 -19.11 -6.02 -13.29
N LEU A 299 -18.77 -5.83 -14.58
CA LEU A 299 -17.75 -4.86 -14.97
C LEU A 299 -18.16 -3.42 -14.66
N ALA A 300 -19.41 -3.04 -14.95
CA ALA A 300 -19.91 -1.70 -14.68
C ALA A 300 -19.88 -1.40 -13.17
N GLU A 301 -20.35 -2.33 -12.34
CA GLU A 301 -20.37 -2.16 -10.89
C GLU A 301 -18.95 -2.08 -10.30
N ALA A 302 -18.05 -3.00 -10.68
CA ALA A 302 -16.68 -2.99 -10.19
C ALA A 302 -15.91 -1.70 -10.52
N LEU A 303 -16.16 -1.13 -11.71
CA LEU A 303 -15.53 0.13 -12.12
C LEU A 303 -16.19 1.36 -11.45
N ALA A 304 -17.51 1.33 -11.22
CA ALA A 304 -18.21 2.44 -10.57
C ALA A 304 -17.71 2.72 -9.14
N THR A 305 -17.08 1.74 -8.48
CA THR A 305 -16.55 1.91 -7.12
C THR A 305 -15.13 2.47 -7.05
N VAL A 306 -14.43 2.70 -8.17
CA VAL A 306 -13.03 3.21 -8.16
C VAL A 306 -12.95 4.55 -7.42
N GLY A 307 -13.73 5.53 -7.85
CA GLY A 307 -13.76 6.86 -7.21
C GLY A 307 -14.33 6.84 -5.79
N PRO A 308 -15.56 6.31 -5.57
CA PRO A 308 -16.16 6.15 -4.24
C PRO A 308 -15.21 5.54 -3.20
N GLY A 309 -14.52 4.45 -3.56
CA GLY A 309 -13.59 3.79 -2.65
C GLY A 309 -12.42 4.69 -2.24
N GLY A 310 -11.82 5.42 -3.17
CA GLY A 310 -10.65 6.24 -2.82
C GLY A 310 -10.96 7.50 -2.01
N ILE A 311 -12.21 7.98 -2.03
CA ILE A 311 -12.64 9.15 -1.26
C ILE A 311 -13.30 8.78 0.08
N SER A 312 -13.56 7.50 0.33
CA SER A 312 -14.37 7.03 1.47
C SER A 312 -13.88 7.53 2.83
N HIS A 313 -12.57 7.60 3.03
CA HIS A 313 -11.94 8.08 4.27
C HIS A 313 -12.24 9.55 4.62
N ALA A 314 -12.64 10.37 3.65
CA ALA A 314 -12.81 11.82 3.81
C ALA A 314 -14.27 12.28 3.66
N HIS A 315 -15.18 11.37 3.29
CA HIS A 315 -16.56 11.71 2.95
C HIS A 315 -17.55 10.74 3.61
N THR A 316 -18.74 11.25 3.92
CA THR A 316 -19.86 10.45 4.40
C THR A 316 -20.44 9.59 3.28
N GLU A 317 -21.21 8.56 3.64
CA GLU A 317 -21.89 7.70 2.68
C GLU A 317 -22.81 8.48 1.72
N ASP A 318 -23.63 9.40 2.25
CA ASP A 318 -24.52 10.24 1.43
C ASP A 318 -23.73 11.04 0.39
N ARG A 319 -22.61 11.65 0.80
CA ARG A 319 -21.77 12.43 -0.11
C ARG A 319 -21.10 11.55 -1.16
N ILE A 320 -20.71 10.33 -0.81
CA ILE A 320 -20.16 9.37 -1.77
C ILE A 320 -21.23 8.95 -2.77
N ALA A 321 -22.47 8.71 -2.32
CA ALA A 321 -23.59 8.36 -3.19
C ALA A 321 -23.89 9.48 -4.20
N GLU A 322 -23.91 10.74 -3.75
CA GLU A 322 -24.08 11.91 -4.63
C GLU A 322 -23.02 12.01 -5.74
N LEU A 323 -21.78 11.62 -5.45
CA LEU A 323 -20.65 11.74 -6.38
C LEU A 323 -20.46 10.49 -7.25
N ARG A 324 -21.13 9.37 -6.95
CA ARG A 324 -20.87 8.05 -7.53
C ARG A 324 -20.96 8.06 -9.06
N ASP A 325 -22.04 8.62 -9.60
CA ASP A 325 -22.26 8.60 -11.05
C ASP A 325 -21.20 9.39 -11.80
N GLU A 326 -20.81 10.55 -11.27
CA GLU A 326 -19.77 11.39 -11.87
C GLU A 326 -18.42 10.68 -11.86
N LEU A 327 -18.05 10.11 -10.71
CA LEU A 327 -16.81 9.36 -10.56
C LEU A 327 -16.79 8.10 -11.44
N ALA A 328 -17.94 7.45 -11.66
CA ALA A 328 -18.05 6.35 -12.60
C ALA A 328 -17.86 6.80 -14.06
N ARG A 329 -18.35 7.99 -14.45
CA ARG A 329 -18.07 8.59 -15.78
C ARG A 329 -16.57 8.85 -15.95
N ILE A 330 -15.93 9.45 -14.95
CA ILE A 330 -14.48 9.69 -14.92
C ILE A 330 -13.69 8.39 -15.06
N THR A 331 -14.11 7.35 -14.34
CA THR A 331 -13.47 6.03 -14.38
C THR A 331 -13.52 5.43 -15.78
N ARG A 332 -14.68 5.44 -16.44
CA ARG A 332 -14.82 4.91 -17.80
C ARG A 332 -13.93 5.66 -18.79
N ALA A 333 -13.90 6.98 -18.74
CA ALA A 333 -13.05 7.80 -19.61
C ALA A 333 -11.55 7.55 -19.35
N GLY A 334 -11.14 7.42 -18.08
CA GLY A 334 -9.78 7.08 -17.71
C GLY A 334 -9.35 5.73 -18.27
N ILE A 335 -10.14 4.67 -18.06
CA ILE A 335 -9.87 3.31 -18.58
C ILE A 335 -9.65 3.34 -20.09
N GLU A 336 -10.54 3.99 -20.83
CA GLU A 336 -10.45 4.05 -22.29
C GLU A 336 -9.20 4.79 -22.75
N ALA A 337 -8.93 5.98 -22.20
CA ALA A 337 -7.72 6.73 -22.50
C ALA A 337 -6.44 5.94 -22.18
N GLY A 338 -6.45 5.16 -21.08
CA GLY A 338 -5.36 4.27 -20.71
C GLY A 338 -5.12 3.16 -21.74
N ARG A 339 -6.20 2.52 -22.21
CA ARG A 339 -6.15 1.47 -23.24
C ARG A 339 -5.63 2.01 -24.58
N GLU A 340 -6.12 3.18 -25.00
CA GLU A 340 -5.64 3.86 -26.20
C GLU A 340 -4.15 4.18 -26.11
N ALA A 341 -3.69 4.72 -24.97
CA ALA A 341 -2.28 5.03 -24.74
C ALA A 341 -1.41 3.76 -24.76
N ALA A 342 -1.90 2.65 -24.21
CA ALA A 342 -1.21 1.37 -24.24
C ALA A 342 -1.09 0.77 -25.65
N ALA A 343 -2.09 0.99 -26.52
CA ALA A 343 -2.10 0.51 -27.90
C ALA A 343 -1.10 1.24 -28.80
N ARG A 344 -0.70 2.47 -28.44
CA ARG A 344 0.29 3.23 -29.22
C ARG A 344 1.66 2.52 -29.19
N PRO A 345 2.37 2.44 -30.34
CA PRO A 345 3.71 1.88 -30.40
C PRO A 345 4.60 2.59 -29.40
N ARG A 346 5.37 1.82 -28.61
CA ARG A 346 6.31 2.41 -27.66
C ARG A 346 7.35 3.18 -28.49
N PRO A 347 7.56 4.49 -28.29
CA PRO A 347 8.65 5.19 -28.95
C PRO A 347 9.96 4.47 -28.61
N ALA A 348 10.85 4.35 -29.59
CA ALA A 348 12.14 3.67 -29.45
C ALA A 348 12.98 4.39 -28.39
N LYS A 349 12.89 3.91 -27.14
CA LYS A 349 13.51 4.45 -25.92
C LYS A 349 13.16 5.94 -25.69
N PRO A 350 12.47 6.30 -24.59
CA PRO A 350 12.17 7.71 -24.34
C PRO A 350 13.48 8.52 -24.39
N PRO A 351 13.51 9.69 -25.07
CA PRO A 351 14.69 10.55 -25.07
C PRO A 351 15.08 10.81 -23.62
N ARG A 352 16.38 10.62 -23.32
CA ARG A 352 16.91 10.81 -21.98
C ARG A 352 16.48 12.19 -21.49
N PRO A 353 15.94 12.32 -20.26
CA PRO A 353 15.75 13.64 -19.69
C PRO A 353 17.09 14.35 -19.67
N ALA A 354 17.10 15.63 -20.05
CA ALA A 354 18.28 16.48 -19.93
C ALA A 354 18.80 16.37 -18.48
N GLY A 355 20.09 16.09 -18.31
CA GLY A 355 20.70 15.89 -16.99
C GLY A 355 20.65 14.47 -16.40
N SER A 356 20.21 13.44 -17.14
CA SER A 356 20.38 12.03 -16.74
C SER A 356 21.86 11.73 -16.44
N ARG A 357 22.14 11.12 -15.29
CA ARG A 357 23.50 10.76 -14.83
C ARG A 357 23.64 9.24 -14.61
N ARG A 358 24.85 8.72 -14.77
CA ARG A 358 25.28 7.40 -14.28
C ARG A 358 25.69 7.54 -12.82
N ILE A 359 24.89 6.98 -11.92
CA ILE A 359 25.10 7.04 -10.47
C ILE A 359 25.47 5.65 -9.97
N ALA A 360 26.60 5.54 -9.29
CA ALA A 360 26.92 4.34 -8.51
C ALA A 360 26.48 4.55 -7.06
N VAL A 361 25.96 3.50 -6.39
CA VAL A 361 25.45 3.60 -5.02
C VAL A 361 26.07 2.53 -4.13
N LEU A 362 26.68 2.94 -3.03
CA LEU A 362 27.23 2.10 -1.97
C LEU A 362 26.25 2.00 -0.80
N GLY A 363 26.24 0.85 -0.12
CA GLY A 363 25.35 0.63 1.03
C GLY A 363 23.86 0.50 0.64
N SER A 364 23.57 0.14 -0.60
CA SER A 364 22.19 0.00 -1.10
C SER A 364 21.53 -1.35 -0.78
N ALA A 365 22.25 -2.29 -0.14
CA ALA A 365 21.76 -3.61 0.23
C ALA A 365 20.85 -3.57 1.47
N THR A 366 19.93 -2.62 1.51
CA THR A 366 18.94 -2.42 2.56
C THR A 366 17.63 -1.97 1.93
N PRO A 367 16.48 -2.14 2.60
CA PRO A 367 15.20 -1.71 2.06
C PRO A 367 15.16 -0.22 1.70
N LEU A 368 15.70 0.66 2.56
CA LEU A 368 15.85 2.09 2.25
C LEU A 368 16.74 2.33 1.03
N GLY A 369 17.86 1.61 0.93
CA GLY A 369 18.77 1.67 -0.22
C GLY A 369 18.07 1.33 -1.53
N GLU A 370 17.22 0.29 -1.54
CA GLU A 370 16.43 -0.10 -2.71
C GLU A 370 15.41 0.96 -3.12
N HIS A 371 14.71 1.57 -2.15
CA HIS A 371 13.78 2.67 -2.40
C HIS A 371 14.49 3.90 -2.99
N LEU A 372 15.70 4.23 -2.49
CA LEU A 372 16.50 5.34 -3.02
C LEU A 372 17.07 5.05 -4.41
N LEU A 373 17.59 3.84 -4.66
CA LEU A 373 18.05 3.39 -5.98
C LEU A 373 16.94 3.59 -7.02
N ARG A 374 15.73 3.15 -6.66
CA ARG A 374 14.55 3.27 -7.51
C ARG A 374 14.14 4.72 -7.68
N GLY A 375 14.03 5.49 -6.61
CA GLY A 375 13.66 6.91 -6.68
C GLY A 375 14.60 7.71 -7.60
N LEU A 376 15.89 7.38 -7.62
CA LEU A 376 16.85 7.95 -8.56
C LEU A 376 16.62 7.47 -10.01
N ALA A 377 16.32 6.18 -10.20
CA ALA A 377 16.01 5.62 -11.52
C ALA A 377 14.73 6.23 -12.11
N ASP A 378 13.69 6.40 -11.30
CA ASP A 378 12.41 7.03 -11.67
C ASP A 378 12.61 8.50 -12.07
N ARG A 379 13.60 9.18 -11.47
CA ARG A 379 14.06 10.51 -11.87
C ARG A 379 14.95 10.53 -13.12
N GLY A 380 15.11 9.38 -13.78
CA GLY A 380 15.78 9.24 -15.06
C GLY A 380 17.29 8.98 -14.98
N HIS A 381 17.83 8.66 -13.80
CA HIS A 381 19.25 8.30 -13.66
C HIS A 381 19.51 6.82 -14.00
N ARG A 382 20.73 6.51 -14.46
CA ARG A 382 21.20 5.12 -14.57
C ARG A 382 21.90 4.76 -13.28
N VAL A 383 21.27 3.93 -12.47
CA VAL A 383 21.74 3.64 -11.13
C VAL A 383 22.36 2.24 -11.09
N THR A 384 23.53 2.10 -10.47
CA THR A 384 24.23 0.82 -10.30
C THR A 384 24.56 0.63 -8.81
N ALA A 385 24.06 -0.46 -8.23
CA ALA A 385 24.43 -0.86 -6.88
C ALA A 385 25.87 -1.40 -6.86
N LEU A 386 26.68 -0.95 -5.91
CA LEU A 386 28.05 -1.41 -5.70
C LEU A 386 28.16 -2.15 -4.37
N ALA A 387 28.84 -3.30 -4.40
CA ALA A 387 29.12 -4.08 -3.19
C ALA A 387 30.24 -3.46 -2.32
N SER A 388 31.18 -2.74 -2.94
CA SER A 388 32.31 -2.10 -2.27
C SER A 388 32.66 -0.79 -2.96
N ALA A 389 33.31 0.13 -2.23
CA ALA A 389 33.76 1.40 -2.79
C ALA A 389 34.64 1.15 -4.03
N PRO A 390 34.41 1.86 -5.14
CA PRO A 390 35.29 1.75 -6.30
C PRO A 390 36.70 2.17 -5.86
N ARG A 391 37.71 1.36 -6.18
CA ARG A 391 39.11 1.74 -5.95
C ARG A 391 39.38 3.01 -6.76
N ASP A 392 40.00 4.02 -6.14
CA ASP A 392 40.41 5.21 -6.86
C ASP A 392 41.23 4.79 -8.08
N PRO A 393 40.93 5.33 -9.28
CA PRO A 393 41.76 5.05 -10.44
C PRO A 393 43.19 5.49 -10.11
N ALA A 394 44.15 4.61 -10.38
CA ALA A 394 45.56 4.99 -10.33
C ALA A 394 45.76 6.27 -11.18
N PRO A 395 46.57 7.24 -10.72
CA PRO A 395 46.64 8.59 -11.30
C PRO A 395 47.10 8.67 -12.76
N ASP A 396 47.40 7.54 -13.40
CA ASP A 396 48.04 7.45 -14.70
C ASP A 396 47.15 6.85 -15.82
N ARG A 397 45.81 6.97 -15.70
CA ARG A 397 44.90 6.56 -16.78
C ARG A 397 43.93 7.67 -17.16
N THR A 398 44.05 8.11 -18.41
CA THR A 398 43.14 8.98 -19.19
C THR A 398 41.76 8.36 -19.47
N ALA A 399 41.32 7.37 -18.67
CA ALA A 399 40.04 6.72 -18.87
C ALA A 399 38.92 7.61 -18.31
N GLU A 400 37.88 7.86 -19.14
CA GLU A 400 36.68 8.55 -18.67
C GLU A 400 36.11 7.87 -17.42
N PRO A 401 35.65 8.64 -16.41
CA PRO A 401 35.07 8.05 -15.22
C PRO A 401 33.84 7.18 -15.59
N ALA A 402 33.82 5.97 -15.05
CA ALA A 402 32.73 5.00 -15.27
C ALA A 402 31.36 5.51 -14.81
N TYR A 403 31.35 6.47 -13.86
CA TYR A 403 30.16 7.06 -13.26
C TYR A 403 30.30 8.57 -13.13
N ASP A 404 29.18 9.29 -13.25
CA ASP A 404 29.14 10.74 -13.12
C ASP A 404 29.02 11.18 -11.64
N ALA A 405 28.51 10.30 -10.78
CA ALA A 405 28.48 10.45 -9.33
C ALA A 405 28.52 9.10 -8.59
N VAL A 406 29.09 9.10 -7.40
CA VAL A 406 29.09 7.96 -6.45
C VAL A 406 28.40 8.40 -5.16
N LEU A 407 27.30 7.73 -4.83
CA LEU A 407 26.50 7.97 -3.65
C LEU A 407 26.82 6.92 -2.59
N ASP A 408 27.11 7.35 -1.37
CA ASP A 408 27.39 6.48 -0.24
C ASP A 408 26.30 6.62 0.82
N LEU A 409 25.51 5.55 0.94
CA LEU A 409 24.40 5.43 1.88
C LEU A 409 24.80 4.71 3.19
N THR A 410 26.06 4.30 3.35
CA THR A 410 26.49 3.55 4.55
C THR A 410 26.27 4.32 5.84
N GLY A 411 26.37 5.66 5.79
CA GLY A 411 26.09 6.56 6.90
C GLY A 411 24.61 6.71 7.28
N LEU A 412 23.68 6.11 6.51
CA LEU A 412 22.27 6.00 6.90
C LEU A 412 21.99 4.82 7.83
N HIS A 413 22.88 3.82 7.86
CA HIS A 413 22.68 2.56 8.57
C HIS A 413 23.41 2.48 9.91
N GLY A 414 24.34 3.40 10.17
CA GLY A 414 25.03 3.52 11.46
C GLY A 414 24.12 4.16 12.48
N GLY A 415 23.40 3.35 13.26
CA GLY A 415 22.41 3.81 14.24
C GLY A 415 22.94 4.90 15.17
N GLU A 416 22.11 5.94 15.35
CA GLU A 416 21.93 6.98 16.38
C GLU A 416 23.04 7.38 17.38
N ARG A 417 24.24 6.81 17.35
CA ARG A 417 25.35 7.20 18.24
C ARG A 417 26.09 8.39 17.62
N ASP A 418 25.65 9.59 18.03
CA ASP A 418 26.39 10.86 18.07
C ASP A 418 26.60 11.69 16.78
N GLY A 419 25.81 11.55 15.70
CA GLY A 419 26.09 12.38 14.51
C GLY A 419 25.03 12.66 13.45
N GLY A 420 23.78 12.21 13.64
CA GLY A 420 22.74 12.31 12.60
C GLY A 420 23.00 11.37 11.42
N ALA A 421 21.94 10.97 10.70
CA ALA A 421 22.08 10.17 9.50
C ALA A 421 22.76 11.01 8.40
N ARG A 422 23.77 10.43 7.73
CA ARG A 422 24.54 11.14 6.70
C ARG A 422 24.61 10.39 5.39
N VAL A 423 24.58 11.14 4.29
CA VAL A 423 24.77 10.64 2.93
C VAL A 423 25.93 11.37 2.29
N THR A 424 26.84 10.66 1.64
CA THR A 424 27.96 11.29 0.92
C THR A 424 27.79 11.14 -0.58
N LEU A 425 27.94 12.23 -1.34
CA LEU A 425 27.94 12.24 -2.80
C LEU A 425 29.31 12.68 -3.30
N ARG A 426 29.94 11.88 -4.17
CA ARG A 426 31.23 12.18 -4.80
C ARG A 426 31.06 12.35 -6.31
N HIS A 427 31.64 13.39 -6.88
CA HIS A 427 31.71 13.62 -8.33
C HIS A 427 33.13 13.32 -8.85
N PRO A 428 33.38 12.16 -9.49
CA PRO A 428 34.74 11.73 -9.86
C PRO A 428 35.45 12.63 -10.88
N ALA A 429 34.70 13.40 -11.68
CA ALA A 429 35.26 14.24 -12.75
C ALA A 429 35.91 15.56 -12.27
N ARG A 430 36.09 15.77 -10.96
CA ARG A 430 36.69 17.01 -10.43
C ARG A 430 38.15 16.82 -10.03
N ALA A 431 38.98 17.79 -10.41
CA ALA A 431 40.45 17.73 -10.36
C ALA A 431 41.05 17.64 -8.94
N THR A 432 40.29 17.90 -7.88
CA THR A 432 40.74 17.73 -6.49
C THR A 432 39.75 16.89 -5.68
N ALA A 433 40.28 15.92 -4.92
CA ALA A 433 39.48 14.96 -4.14
C ALA A 433 38.53 15.64 -3.13
N ALA A 434 38.85 16.83 -2.63
CA ALA A 434 38.01 17.57 -1.69
C ALA A 434 36.88 18.39 -2.37
N ALA A 435 37.07 18.90 -3.59
CA ALA A 435 36.09 19.76 -4.26
C ALA A 435 34.93 18.99 -4.95
N GLY A 436 35.03 17.65 -4.96
CA GLY A 436 34.04 16.74 -5.55
C GLY A 436 33.12 16.06 -4.52
N ILE A 437 33.36 16.21 -3.22
CA ILE A 437 32.63 15.52 -2.16
C ILE A 437 31.63 16.47 -1.49
N ARG A 438 30.38 16.02 -1.38
CA ARG A 438 29.35 16.65 -0.55
C ARG A 438 28.82 15.66 0.46
N THR A 439 28.74 16.08 1.71
CA THR A 439 28.08 15.35 2.79
C THR A 439 26.76 16.02 3.09
N LEU A 440 25.72 15.21 3.19
CA LEU A 440 24.37 15.62 3.48
C LEU A 440 23.99 15.14 4.87
N ASP A 441 23.59 16.05 5.75
CA ASP A 441 22.89 15.72 6.98
C ASP A 441 21.39 15.65 6.68
N VAL A 442 20.81 14.45 6.81
CA VAL A 442 19.45 14.17 6.32
C VAL A 442 18.39 14.23 7.41
N GLY A 443 18.76 14.46 8.68
CA GLY A 443 17.81 14.50 9.79
C GLY A 443 17.13 13.14 10.06
N ASP A 444 15.84 13.18 10.45
CA ASP A 444 15.05 12.01 10.81
C ASP A 444 14.32 11.46 9.58
N VAL A 445 14.98 10.56 8.84
CA VAL A 445 14.43 9.97 7.62
C VAL A 445 13.28 9.01 7.94
N TYR A 446 12.14 9.17 7.25
CA TYR A 446 10.97 8.31 7.39
C TYR A 446 10.31 8.02 6.04
N GLY A 447 9.53 6.94 5.96
CA GLY A 447 8.90 6.51 4.71
C GLY A 447 9.22 5.06 4.37
N PRO A 448 8.78 4.58 3.20
CA PRO A 448 9.07 3.23 2.72
C PRO A 448 10.57 2.90 2.76
N GLY A 449 10.92 1.76 3.36
CA GLY A 449 12.31 1.30 3.49
C GLY A 449 12.99 1.67 4.80
N CYS A 450 12.48 2.66 5.54
CA CYS A 450 13.02 3.04 6.85
C CYS A 450 12.74 1.96 7.90
N ALA A 451 13.65 1.83 8.86
CA ALA A 451 13.55 0.80 9.89
C ALA A 451 12.52 1.16 10.97
N ARG A 452 11.77 0.16 11.44
CA ARG A 452 10.69 0.33 12.45
C ARG A 452 11.20 0.81 13.81
N ASP A 453 12.49 0.66 14.07
CA ASP A 453 13.19 1.06 15.28
C ASP A 453 13.70 2.51 15.24
N SER A 454 13.59 3.22 14.11
CA SER A 454 13.87 4.66 14.06
C SER A 454 12.90 5.45 14.94
N ARG A 455 13.26 6.68 15.35
CA ARG A 455 12.42 7.55 16.20
C ARG A 455 10.97 7.67 15.70
N ILE A 456 10.80 8.01 14.42
CA ILE A 456 9.48 8.09 13.78
C ILE A 456 8.89 6.67 13.57
N GLY A 457 9.73 5.69 13.25
CA GLY A 457 9.35 4.29 13.08
C GLY A 457 8.65 3.70 14.30
N ARG A 458 9.18 3.93 15.51
CA ARG A 458 8.63 3.41 16.77
C ARG A 458 7.20 3.91 17.01
N LEU A 459 6.95 5.20 16.75
CA LEU A 459 5.61 5.81 16.86
C LEU A 459 4.63 5.20 15.85
N VAL A 460 5.01 5.13 14.58
CA VAL A 460 4.17 4.54 13.52
C VAL A 460 3.88 3.07 13.81
N TRP A 461 4.89 2.33 14.26
CA TRP A 461 4.79 0.91 14.58
C TRP A 461 3.85 0.63 15.77
N ALA A 462 3.93 1.45 16.82
CA ALA A 462 3.01 1.36 17.95
C ALA A 462 1.56 1.61 17.51
N ALA A 463 1.32 2.70 16.76
CA ALA A 463 -0.01 3.02 16.23
C ALA A 463 -0.59 1.89 15.36
N LEU A 464 0.21 1.31 14.46
CA LEU A 464 -0.19 0.18 13.61
C LEU A 464 -0.69 -1.03 14.41
N ARG A 465 -0.06 -1.30 15.56
CA ARG A 465 -0.42 -2.41 16.46
C ARG A 465 -1.48 -2.05 17.48
N SER A 466 -2.13 -0.89 17.34
CA SER A 466 -3.11 -0.40 18.33
C SER A 466 -2.52 -0.23 19.73
N GLN A 467 -1.23 0.04 19.84
CA GLN A 467 -0.54 0.26 21.10
C GLN A 467 -0.45 1.76 21.40
N PRO A 468 -0.42 2.16 22.69
CA PRO A 468 -0.14 3.54 23.06
C PRO A 468 1.21 4.02 22.50
N LEU A 469 1.27 5.29 22.11
CA LEU A 469 2.53 5.93 21.72
C LEU A 469 3.31 6.26 22.99
N VAL A 470 4.44 5.60 23.20
CA VAL A 470 5.35 5.88 24.32
C VAL A 470 6.38 6.90 23.86
N ILE A 471 6.40 8.06 24.51
CA ILE A 471 7.42 9.09 24.29
C ILE A 471 8.53 8.86 25.32
N GLU A 472 9.58 8.16 24.90
CA GLU A 472 10.77 7.85 25.73
C GLU A 472 11.71 9.06 25.89
N GLU A 473 11.74 9.91 24.86
CA GLU A 473 12.54 11.13 24.79
C GLU A 473 11.82 12.32 25.47
N SER A 474 12.48 13.48 25.57
CA SER A 474 11.78 14.69 25.99
C SER A 474 10.71 15.04 24.94
N ALA A 475 9.47 15.29 25.35
CA ALA A 475 8.39 15.62 24.42
C ALA A 475 8.68 16.88 23.58
N GLY A 476 9.53 17.77 24.09
CA GLY A 476 10.01 18.98 23.40
C GLY A 476 11.27 18.77 22.55
N GLU A 477 11.81 17.56 22.47
CA GLU A 477 12.93 17.25 21.58
C GLU A 477 12.52 17.46 20.12
N VAL A 478 13.43 18.02 19.32
CA VAL A 478 13.15 18.42 17.94
C VAL A 478 13.49 17.29 16.98
N LEU A 479 12.50 16.91 16.19
CA LEU A 479 12.60 16.07 15.00
C LEU A 479 12.72 16.95 13.75
N ARG A 480 13.49 16.46 12.79
CA ARG A 480 13.67 17.02 11.44
C ARG A 480 13.21 15.97 10.41
N PRO A 481 11.90 15.75 10.29
CA PRO A 481 11.38 14.69 9.43
C PRO A 481 11.74 14.96 7.97
N LEU A 482 12.30 13.95 7.30
CA LEU A 482 12.57 13.96 5.87
C LEU A 482 11.99 12.70 5.22
N HIS A 483 11.05 12.86 4.30
CA HIS A 483 10.46 11.70 3.64
C HIS A 483 11.45 11.10 2.62
N VAL A 484 11.45 9.77 2.46
CA VAL A 484 12.35 9.06 1.51
C VAL A 484 12.24 9.57 0.08
N SER A 485 11.05 9.98 -0.38
CA SER A 485 10.90 10.58 -1.71
C SER A 485 11.62 11.92 -1.83
N ASP A 486 11.51 12.77 -0.80
CA ASP A 486 12.14 14.09 -0.79
C ASP A 486 13.67 13.96 -0.72
N LEU A 487 14.17 12.96 0.02
CA LEU A 487 15.57 12.58 -0.01
C LEU A 487 16.01 12.17 -1.43
N ALA A 488 15.23 11.36 -2.14
CA ALA A 488 15.55 10.98 -3.52
C ALA A 488 15.53 12.17 -4.50
N ASP A 489 14.62 13.15 -4.32
CA ASP A 489 14.60 14.41 -5.08
C ASP A 489 15.90 15.20 -4.88
N ALA A 490 16.29 15.38 -3.63
CA ALA A 490 17.52 16.09 -3.28
C ALA A 490 18.76 15.41 -3.85
N LEU A 491 18.88 14.09 -3.71
CA LEU A 491 20.01 13.33 -4.23
C LEU A 491 20.08 13.41 -5.76
N SER A 492 18.94 13.38 -6.45
CA SER A 492 18.85 13.60 -7.90
C SER A 492 19.32 15.01 -8.29
N ALA A 493 18.84 16.05 -7.60
CA ALA A 493 19.24 17.43 -7.84
C ALA A 493 20.76 17.62 -7.63
N MET A 494 21.31 17.07 -6.54
CA MET A 494 22.74 17.11 -6.26
C MET A 494 23.58 16.36 -7.31
N ALA A 495 23.08 15.22 -7.80
CA ALA A 495 23.75 14.47 -8.87
C ALA A 495 23.78 15.26 -10.20
N ARG A 496 22.73 16.05 -10.49
CA ARG A 496 22.63 16.86 -11.71
C ARG A 496 23.57 18.06 -11.66
N THR A 497 23.64 18.72 -10.52
CA THR A 497 24.31 20.02 -10.35
C THR A 497 25.50 19.88 -9.41
N PRO A 498 26.75 19.73 -9.91
CA PRO A 498 27.94 19.65 -9.07
C PRO A 498 28.09 20.93 -8.21
N PRO A 499 28.76 20.85 -7.04
CA PRO A 499 28.82 22.00 -6.12
C PRO A 499 29.58 23.16 -6.77
N PRO A 500 29.24 24.44 -6.55
CA PRO A 500 30.12 25.52 -6.99
C PRO A 500 31.51 25.38 -6.33
N GLU A 501 32.57 25.86 -6.99
CA GLU A 501 33.91 25.89 -6.39
C GLU A 501 33.89 26.70 -5.09
N GLY A 502 34.44 26.15 -4.01
CA GLY A 502 34.43 26.79 -2.68
C GLY A 502 33.15 26.59 -1.85
N ALA A 503 32.18 25.78 -2.32
CA ALA A 503 31.00 25.43 -1.53
C ALA A 503 31.36 24.66 -0.25
N VAL A 504 30.60 24.89 0.82
CA VAL A 504 30.76 24.19 2.09
C VAL A 504 30.55 22.67 1.87
N PRO A 505 31.44 21.80 2.37
CA PRO A 505 31.37 20.36 2.14
C PRO A 505 30.11 19.70 2.73
N ALA A 506 29.53 20.30 3.78
CA ALA A 506 28.34 19.81 4.45
C ALA A 506 27.15 20.71 4.16
N THR A 507 26.03 20.12 3.74
CA THR A 507 24.74 20.82 3.61
C THR A 507 23.71 20.04 4.42
N ALA A 508 22.93 20.71 5.26
CA ALA A 508 21.78 20.09 5.91
C ALA A 508 20.59 20.12 4.93
N LEU A 509 19.96 18.96 4.69
CA LEU A 509 18.80 18.86 3.80
C LEU A 509 17.46 19.00 4.53
N ALA A 510 17.47 19.13 5.87
CA ALA A 510 16.24 19.18 6.65
C ALA A 510 15.46 20.49 6.39
N ASP A 511 14.77 20.53 5.25
CA ASP A 511 13.81 21.55 4.79
C ASP A 511 12.39 21.25 5.30
N GLY A 512 12.17 20.08 5.89
CA GLY A 512 10.96 19.82 6.67
C GLY A 512 10.92 20.76 7.87
N ALA A 513 9.78 21.41 8.09
CA ALA A 513 9.59 22.25 9.27
C ALA A 513 9.87 21.39 10.51
N PRO A 514 10.85 21.75 11.36
CA PRO A 514 11.16 20.98 12.55
C PRO A 514 9.90 20.88 13.41
N CYS A 515 9.65 19.70 13.97
CA CYS A 515 8.53 19.45 14.86
C CYS A 515 9.02 18.80 16.14
N THR A 516 8.28 18.96 17.22
CA THR A 516 8.54 18.24 18.46
C THR A 516 8.13 16.77 18.35
N VAL A 517 8.67 15.90 19.21
CA VAL A 517 8.20 14.51 19.32
C VAL A 517 6.71 14.44 19.64
N ALA A 518 6.18 15.38 20.44
CA ALA A 518 4.75 15.48 20.74
C ALA A 518 3.90 15.81 19.49
N GLU A 519 4.33 16.77 18.67
CA GLU A 519 3.65 17.10 17.41
C GLU A 519 3.69 15.93 16.43
N MET A 520 4.82 15.22 16.34
CA MET A 520 4.93 14.01 15.53
C MET A 520 3.98 12.91 16.02
N ALA A 521 3.90 12.67 17.33
CA ALA A 521 2.95 11.71 17.90
C ALA A 521 1.49 12.08 17.58
N ALA A 522 1.15 13.37 17.61
CA ALA A 522 -0.17 13.86 17.21
C ALA A 522 -0.44 13.61 15.71
N ALA A 523 0.56 13.85 14.84
CA ALA A 523 0.47 13.57 13.42
C ALA A 523 0.29 12.06 13.14
N VAL A 524 1.03 11.20 13.83
CA VAL A 524 0.89 9.74 13.73
C VAL A 524 -0.50 9.27 14.14
N ARG A 525 -1.07 9.79 15.24
CA ARG A 525 -2.44 9.45 15.67
C ARG A 525 -3.48 9.78 14.63
N LYS A 526 -3.30 10.92 13.94
CA LYS A 526 -4.19 11.37 12.87
C LYS A 526 -4.02 10.54 11.60
N ALA A 527 -2.78 10.27 11.20
CA ALA A 527 -2.44 9.66 9.92
C ALA A 527 -2.57 8.13 9.91
N VAL A 528 -2.29 7.47 11.04
CA VAL A 528 -2.15 6.01 11.12
C VAL A 528 -3.32 5.37 11.87
N ARG A 529 -3.47 5.70 13.16
CA ARG A 529 -4.55 5.19 14.00
C ARG A 529 -4.68 6.04 15.28
N PRO A 530 -5.90 6.41 15.71
CA PRO A 530 -6.09 7.11 16.97
C PRO A 530 -5.82 6.16 18.15
N VAL A 531 -4.65 6.32 18.79
CA VAL A 531 -4.23 5.58 19.99
C VAL A 531 -3.87 6.53 21.13
N PRO A 532 -3.86 6.10 22.40
CA PRO A 532 -3.39 6.92 23.53
C PRO A 532 -1.92 7.33 23.39
N VAL A 533 -1.51 8.42 24.04
CA VAL A 533 -0.10 8.82 24.20
C VAL A 533 0.26 8.70 25.67
N VAL A 534 1.42 8.10 25.97
CA VAL A 534 1.92 7.90 27.33
C VAL A 534 3.32 8.50 27.43
N GLY A 535 3.55 9.30 28.48
CA GLY A 535 4.82 9.99 28.70
C GLY A 535 4.90 11.38 28.02
N GLY A 536 5.95 12.11 28.37
CA GLY A 536 6.23 13.47 27.90
C GLY A 536 5.57 14.57 28.75
N ALA A 537 6.39 15.44 29.36
CA ALA A 537 5.92 16.72 29.89
C ALA A 537 5.42 17.61 28.73
N PRO A 538 4.44 18.51 28.94
CA PRO A 538 3.98 19.41 27.88
C PRO A 538 5.17 20.19 27.28
N PRO A 539 5.23 20.33 25.94
CA PRO A 539 6.39 20.92 25.29
C PRO A 539 6.55 22.37 25.74
N ALA A 540 7.77 22.76 26.12
CA ALA A 540 8.16 24.16 26.13
C ALA A 540 8.19 24.64 24.67
N ALA A 541 7.69 25.85 24.41
CA ALA A 541 7.68 26.41 23.06
C ALA A 541 9.11 26.50 22.50
N VAL A 542 9.38 25.78 21.42
CA VAL A 542 10.69 25.81 20.75
C VAL A 542 10.70 26.94 19.70
N PRO A 543 11.72 27.81 19.67
CA PRO A 543 11.86 28.80 18.61
C PRO A 543 12.02 28.12 17.25
N ARG A 544 11.15 28.47 16.30
CA ARG A 544 11.26 28.03 14.91
C ARG A 544 12.49 28.69 14.27
N SER A 545 13.49 27.91 13.91
CA SER A 545 14.55 28.38 13.00
C SER A 545 14.00 28.37 11.57
N PRO A 546 14.26 29.41 10.76
CA PRO A 546 13.85 29.40 9.36
C PRO A 546 14.57 28.28 8.61
N ALA A 547 13.82 27.51 7.84
CA ALA A 547 14.37 26.58 6.86
C ALA A 547 15.11 27.38 5.76
N GLY A 548 16.15 26.78 5.18
CA GLY A 548 16.78 27.34 3.98
C GLY A 548 15.79 27.28 2.80
N PRO A 549 15.98 28.09 1.75
CA PRO A 549 15.21 27.90 0.53
C PRO A 549 15.62 26.55 -0.12
N PRO A 550 14.65 25.75 -0.60
CA PRO A 550 14.95 24.50 -1.28
C PRO A 550 15.80 24.72 -2.53
N PRO A 551 16.59 23.71 -2.97
CA PRO A 551 17.24 23.75 -4.27
C PRO A 551 16.22 24.04 -5.38
N ARG A 552 16.59 24.88 -6.36
CA ARG A 552 15.67 25.46 -7.37
C ARG A 552 14.95 24.47 -8.31
N ASP A 553 15.14 23.17 -8.15
CA ASP A 553 14.60 22.12 -9.03
C ASP A 553 13.93 20.94 -8.29
N CYS A 554 13.68 21.05 -6.99
CA CYS A 554 13.02 19.99 -6.21
C CYS A 554 11.49 20.00 -6.40
N ARG A 555 10.87 18.81 -6.40
CA ARG A 555 9.41 18.67 -6.32
C ARG A 555 8.89 19.25 -5.00
N ALA A 556 7.60 19.57 -4.96
CA ALA A 556 6.95 19.98 -3.71
C ALA A 556 7.19 18.90 -2.62
N PRO A 557 7.49 19.30 -1.38
CA PRO A 557 7.79 18.36 -0.31
C PRO A 557 6.58 17.45 -0.05
N THR A 558 6.86 16.21 0.34
CA THR A 558 5.83 15.24 0.69
C THR A 558 5.03 15.76 1.90
N ASP A 559 3.70 15.80 1.79
CA ASP A 559 2.84 16.12 2.95
C ASP A 559 3.09 15.14 4.10
N LEU A 560 3.21 15.65 5.33
CA LEU A 560 3.58 14.82 6.49
C LEU A 560 2.55 13.71 6.76
N VAL A 561 1.26 14.01 6.69
CA VAL A 561 0.19 13.02 6.95
C VAL A 561 0.22 11.93 5.89
N TYR A 562 0.36 12.31 4.62
CA TYR A 562 0.52 11.36 3.52
C TYR A 562 1.80 10.52 3.65
N GLY A 563 2.94 11.14 3.99
CA GLY A 563 4.20 10.43 4.21
C GLY A 563 4.12 9.42 5.37
N LEU A 564 3.48 9.79 6.48
CA LEU A 564 3.26 8.88 7.61
C LEU A 564 2.34 7.72 7.21
N HIS A 565 1.33 7.99 6.38
CA HIS A 565 0.45 6.97 5.86
C HIS A 565 1.19 5.95 4.98
N THR A 566 1.98 6.43 4.00
CA THR A 566 2.77 5.54 3.13
C THR A 566 3.82 4.76 3.91
N TYR A 567 4.41 5.35 4.96
CA TYR A 567 5.32 4.65 5.86
C TYR A 567 4.61 3.52 6.61
N ALA A 568 3.46 3.81 7.21
CA ALA A 568 2.65 2.83 7.93
C ALA A 568 2.21 1.68 7.02
N GLN A 569 1.78 2.01 5.80
CA GLN A 569 1.38 1.05 4.78
C GLN A 569 2.55 0.13 4.40
N TRP A 570 3.74 0.69 4.16
CA TRP A 570 4.93 -0.09 3.86
C TRP A 570 5.33 -1.00 5.04
N LEU A 571 5.33 -0.49 6.27
CA LEU A 571 5.65 -1.28 7.47
C LEU A 571 4.71 -2.48 7.65
N ALA A 572 3.41 -2.27 7.41
CA ALA A 572 2.40 -3.32 7.55
C ALA A 572 2.57 -4.46 6.51
N TYR A 573 2.92 -4.12 5.27
CA TYR A 573 2.87 -5.08 4.15
C TYR A 573 4.23 -5.66 3.75
N GLU A 574 5.29 -4.88 3.93
CA GLU A 574 6.65 -5.19 3.47
C GLU A 574 7.64 -5.14 4.63
N GLY A 575 7.69 -4.05 5.39
CA GLY A 575 8.71 -3.79 6.41
C GLY A 575 8.74 -4.84 7.53
N ILE A 576 7.59 -5.37 7.93
CA ILE A 576 7.54 -6.43 8.93
C ILE A 576 8.28 -7.72 8.51
N ARG A 577 8.41 -7.99 7.22
CA ARG A 577 9.08 -9.22 6.73
C ARG A 577 10.59 -9.15 6.83
N LEU A 578 11.11 -7.92 6.95
CA LEU A 578 12.53 -7.62 6.91
C LEU A 578 13.13 -7.51 8.31
N ALA A 579 12.27 -7.41 9.32
CA ALA A 579 12.65 -7.65 10.70
C ALA A 579 12.48 -9.13 10.98
N SER A 580 13.58 -9.85 11.22
CA SER A 580 13.51 -11.16 11.85
C SER A 580 12.78 -10.97 13.19
N ASP A 581 11.56 -11.49 13.29
CA ASP A 581 10.91 -11.65 14.59
C ASP A 581 11.73 -12.73 15.31
N VAL A 582 12.67 -12.29 16.15
CA VAL A 582 13.30 -13.15 17.18
C VAL A 582 12.25 -13.48 18.23
#